data_AF-A0A1S8B4N5-F1
#
_entry.id   AF-A0A1S8B4N5-F1
#
_cell.length_a   1.000
_cell.length_b   1.000
_cell.length_c   1.000
_cell.angle_alpha   90.00
_cell.angle_beta   90.00
_cell.angle_gamma   90.00
#
_symmetry.space_group_name_H-M   'P 1'
#
loop_
_entity.id
_entity.type
_entity.pdbx_description
1 polymer ?
#
loop_
_entity_poly.entity_id
_entity_poly.type
_entity_poly.pdbx_seq_one_letter_code
_entity_poly.pdbx_strand_id
1 'polypeptide(L)'
;MSTSPPAAQKGAPGQPEKPRLTEEEKKNNHIASEQKRRQAIRQGFDRLASIVPGMEGQGRSEAIVLDATVKYMRDQYAEQQRLVDAARQKGIDPASIPGLPESYKDTFDTQTARDAAALDEATNGKRKNQNGDVD
;
A
#
# COMPACT_ATOMS: atom_id res chain seq x y z
N MET A 1 35.99 -1.06 -2.71
CA MET A 1 36.41 -1.55 -4.05
C MET A 1 35.49 -0.94 -5.08
N SER A 2 36.10 -0.44 -6.15
CA SER A 2 35.56 0.47 -7.15
C SER A 2 34.35 -0.04 -7.93
N THR A 3 33.46 0.88 -8.27
CA THR A 3 32.36 0.75 -9.23
C THR A 3 32.91 0.56 -10.65
N SER A 4 32.37 -0.41 -11.40
CA SER A 4 32.57 -0.51 -12.86
C SER A 4 31.21 -0.51 -13.57
N PRO A 5 31.00 0.31 -14.62
CA PRO A 5 29.80 0.26 -15.44
C PRO A 5 29.86 -0.91 -16.43
N PRO A 6 28.71 -1.51 -16.83
CA PRO A 6 28.73 -2.62 -17.79
C PRO A 6 29.10 -2.11 -19.18
N ALA A 7 30.01 -2.84 -19.81
CA ALA A 7 30.52 -2.59 -21.14
C ALA A 7 29.39 -2.51 -22.18
N ALA A 8 29.46 -1.49 -23.03
CA ALA A 8 28.61 -1.36 -24.20
C ALA A 8 28.79 -2.58 -25.13
N GLN A 9 27.73 -3.37 -25.29
CA GLN A 9 27.67 -4.44 -26.28
C GLN A 9 27.81 -3.84 -27.68
N LYS A 10 28.91 -4.17 -28.37
CA LYS A 10 29.10 -3.88 -29.79
C LYS A 10 28.09 -4.70 -30.59
N GLY A 11 27.21 -4.02 -31.32
CA GLY A 11 26.21 -4.64 -32.20
C GLY A 11 26.87 -5.47 -33.30
N ALA A 12 26.22 -6.57 -33.69
CA ALA A 12 26.62 -7.44 -34.79
C ALA A 12 26.65 -6.68 -36.14
N PRO A 13 27.57 -7.02 -37.06
CA PRO A 13 27.68 -6.35 -38.35
C PRO A 13 26.44 -6.67 -39.21
N GLY A 14 25.63 -5.64 -39.50
CA GLY A 14 24.46 -5.75 -40.38
C GLY A 14 23.11 -5.36 -39.76
N GLN A 15 23.05 -5.04 -38.47
CA GLN A 15 21.88 -4.34 -37.91
C GLN A 15 22.08 -2.83 -38.10
N PRO A 16 21.11 -2.09 -38.68
CA PRO A 16 21.20 -0.64 -38.71
C PRO A 16 21.37 -0.15 -37.27
N GLU A 17 22.51 0.50 -36.98
CA GLU A 17 22.74 1.10 -35.68
C GLU A 17 21.55 2.01 -35.39
N LYS A 18 20.81 1.71 -34.31
CA LYS A 18 19.70 2.57 -33.89
C LYS A 18 20.26 3.99 -33.80
N PRO A 19 19.76 4.94 -34.60
CA PRO A 19 20.31 6.28 -34.61
C PRO A 19 20.27 6.84 -33.19
N ARG A 20 21.38 7.45 -32.76
CA ARG A 20 21.42 8.16 -31.49
C ARG A 20 20.34 9.23 -31.51
N LEU A 21 19.44 9.19 -30.52
CA LEU A 21 18.36 10.15 -30.38
C LEU A 21 18.93 11.57 -30.44
N THR A 22 18.35 12.41 -31.30
CA THR A 22 18.61 13.84 -31.33
C THR A 22 18.23 14.49 -30.01
N GLU A 23 18.78 15.67 -29.71
CA GLU A 23 18.43 16.40 -28.48
C GLU A 23 16.92 16.72 -28.40
N GLU A 24 16.30 17.00 -29.55
CA GLU A 24 14.86 17.21 -29.65
C GLU A 24 14.05 15.92 -29.38
N GLU A 25 14.47 14.79 -29.95
CA GLU A 25 13.84 13.49 -29.66
C GLU A 25 13.99 13.10 -28.18
N LYS A 26 15.17 13.33 -27.58
CA LYS A 26 15.38 13.07 -26.14
C LYS A 26 14.44 13.90 -25.28
N LYS A 27 14.29 15.20 -25.59
CA LYS A 27 13.38 16.10 -24.88
C LYS A 27 11.93 15.62 -24.99
N ASN A 28 11.49 15.25 -26.19
CA ASN A 28 10.14 14.74 -26.42
C ASN A 28 9.90 13.42 -25.69
N ASN A 29 10.87 12.50 -25.73
CA ASN A 29 10.78 11.21 -25.03
C ASN A 29 10.72 11.39 -23.51
N HIS A 30 11.49 12.34 -22.97
CA HIS A 30 11.47 12.66 -21.55
C HIS A 30 10.10 13.18 -21.10
N ILE A 31 9.51 14.12 -21.86
CA ILE A 31 8.16 14.64 -21.58
C ILE A 31 7.12 13.52 -21.63
N ALA A 32 7.16 12.68 -22.68
CA ALA A 32 6.22 11.58 -22.84
C ALA A 32 6.34 10.55 -21.70
N SER A 33 7.57 10.19 -21.33
CA SER A 33 7.84 9.25 -20.23
C SER A 33 7.33 9.78 -18.89
N GLU A 34 7.53 11.08 -18.63
CA GLU A 34 7.07 11.71 -17.40
C GLU A 34 5.54 11.85 -17.36
N GLN A 35 4.89 12.18 -18.49
CA GLN A 35 3.43 12.18 -18.59
C GLN A 35 2.85 10.79 -18.30
N LYS A 36 3.41 9.75 -18.91
CA LYS A 36 3.01 8.35 -18.66
C LYS A 36 3.20 7.98 -17.19
N ARG A 37 4.34 8.34 -16.59
CA ARG A 37 4.60 8.12 -15.15
C ARG A 37 3.54 8.79 -14.29
N ARG A 38 3.23 10.06 -14.54
CA ARG A 38 2.21 10.82 -13.78
C ARG A 38 0.82 10.24 -13.96
N GLN A 39 0.46 9.79 -15.16
CA GLN A 39 -0.82 9.16 -15.40
C GLN A 39 -0.96 7.84 -14.64
N ALA A 40 0.09 7.02 -14.60
CA ALA A 40 0.10 5.79 -13.82
C ALA A 40 -0.05 6.06 -12.31
N ILE A 41 0.62 7.09 -11.78
CA ILE A 41 0.47 7.51 -10.37
C ILE A 41 -0.98 7.90 -10.07
N ARG A 42 -1.60 8.72 -10.92
CA ARG A 42 -3.00 9.14 -10.75
C ARG A 42 -3.97 7.96 -10.75
N GLN A 43 -3.80 7.03 -11.69
CA GLN A 43 -4.59 5.80 -11.72
C GLN A 43 -4.43 4.97 -10.44
N GLY A 44 -3.23 4.95 -9.86
CA GLY A 44 -2.98 4.34 -8.55
C GLY A 44 -3.80 5.00 -7.43
N PHE A 45 -3.84 6.33 -7.39
CA PHE A 45 -4.65 7.07 -6.42
C PHE A 45 -6.15 6.88 -6.62
N ASP A 46 -6.63 6.89 -7.86
CA ASP A 46 -8.04 6.63 -8.18
C ASP A 46 -8.44 5.21 -7.72
N ARG A 47 -7.55 4.23 -7.88
CA ARG A 47 -7.77 2.87 -7.37
C ARG A 47 -7.77 2.82 -5.83
N LEU A 48 -6.84 3.49 -5.16
CA LEU A 48 -6.84 3.56 -3.69
C LEU A 48 -8.14 4.18 -3.17
N ALA A 49 -8.57 5.30 -3.77
CA ALA A 49 -9.82 5.98 -3.46
C ALA A 49 -11.06 5.09 -3.60
N SER A 50 -11.07 4.14 -4.56
CA SER A 50 -12.17 3.17 -4.71
C SER A 50 -12.19 2.04 -3.68
N ILE A 51 -11.05 1.76 -3.03
CA ILE A 51 -10.92 0.66 -2.05
C ILE A 51 -11.18 1.19 -0.63
N VAL A 52 -10.71 2.41 -0.35
CA VAL A 52 -10.79 3.00 1.00
C VAL A 52 -12.20 3.57 1.22
N PRO A 53 -12.93 3.11 2.26
CA PRO A 53 -14.27 3.59 2.54
C PRO A 53 -14.32 5.11 2.70
N GLY A 54 -15.28 5.76 2.03
CA GLY A 54 -15.51 7.20 2.11
C GLY A 54 -14.57 8.06 1.24
N MET A 55 -13.65 7.46 0.48
CA MET A 55 -12.70 8.19 -0.38
C MET A 55 -13.05 8.15 -1.88
N GLU A 56 -14.20 7.59 -2.26
CA GLU A 56 -14.60 7.49 -3.66
C GLU A 56 -14.65 8.86 -4.34
N GLY A 57 -14.02 8.97 -5.52
CA GLY A 57 -13.90 10.24 -6.25
C GLY A 57 -12.90 11.25 -5.65
N GLN A 58 -12.24 10.95 -4.53
CA GLN A 58 -11.23 11.82 -3.90
C GLN A 58 -9.79 11.54 -4.38
N GLY A 59 -9.59 10.84 -5.50
CA GLY A 59 -8.26 10.48 -6.03
C GLY A 59 -7.32 11.67 -6.33
N ARG A 60 -7.83 12.91 -6.30
CA ARG A 60 -7.04 14.15 -6.44
C ARG A 60 -6.51 14.70 -5.11
N SER A 61 -7.02 14.26 -3.97
CA SER A 61 -6.62 14.68 -2.64
C SER A 61 -5.54 13.74 -2.08
N GLU A 62 -4.35 13.71 -2.71
CA GLU A 62 -3.31 12.70 -2.48
C GLU A 62 -3.00 12.46 -0.98
N ALA A 63 -2.76 13.53 -0.22
CA ALA A 63 -2.44 13.44 1.21
C ALA A 63 -3.59 12.83 2.04
N ILE A 64 -4.84 13.20 1.74
CA ILE A 64 -6.04 12.71 2.43
C ILE A 64 -6.24 11.24 2.11
N VAL A 65 -6.10 10.85 0.84
CA VAL A 65 -6.22 9.45 0.41
C VAL A 65 -5.18 8.58 1.11
N LEU A 66 -3.91 9.02 1.18
CA LEU A 66 -2.87 8.26 1.86
C LEU A 66 -3.13 8.10 3.36
N ASP A 67 -3.49 9.18 4.04
CA ASP A 67 -3.79 9.14 5.48
C ASP A 67 -4.98 8.21 5.78
N ALA A 68 -6.07 8.35 5.03
CA ALA A 68 -7.23 7.47 5.14
C ALA A 68 -6.88 6.01 4.80
N THR A 69 -6.01 5.77 3.83
CA THR A 69 -5.53 4.42 3.48
C THR A 69 -4.77 3.79 4.64
N VAL A 70 -3.83 4.52 5.25
CA VAL A 70 -3.04 4.02 6.38
C VAL A 70 -3.95 3.73 7.58
N LYS A 71 -4.90 4.62 7.85
CA LYS A 71 -5.91 4.39 8.89
C LYS A 71 -6.71 3.12 8.60
N TYR A 72 -7.25 2.99 7.39
CA TYR A 72 -8.05 1.84 7.00
C TYR A 72 -7.27 0.52 7.11
N MET A 73 -6.00 0.49 6.67
CA MET A 73 -5.15 -0.69 6.83
C MET A 73 -4.99 -1.09 8.29
N ARG A 74 -4.75 -0.12 9.20
CA ARG A 74 -4.67 -0.39 10.64
C ARG A 74 -5.98 -0.96 11.19
N ASP A 75 -7.12 -0.38 10.81
CA ASP A 75 -8.44 -0.88 11.20
C ASP A 75 -8.65 -2.32 10.72
N GLN A 76 -8.23 -2.66 9.49
CA GLN A 76 -8.33 -4.02 8.96
C GLN A 76 -7.46 -5.02 9.72
N TYR A 77 -6.24 -4.66 10.12
CA TYR A 77 -5.40 -5.52 10.95
C TYR A 77 -5.98 -5.75 12.34
N ALA A 78 -6.54 -4.71 12.96
CA ALA A 78 -7.19 -4.84 14.26
C ALA A 78 -8.43 -5.75 14.18
N GLU A 79 -9.26 -5.58 13.14
CA GLU A 79 -10.43 -6.45 12.93
C GLU A 79 -10.02 -7.89 12.65
N GLN A 80 -8.98 -8.10 11.85
CA GLN A 80 -8.42 -9.43 11.61
C GLN A 80 -8.01 -10.10 12.94
N GLN A 81 -7.28 -9.40 13.82
CA GLN A 81 -6.87 -9.94 15.11
C GLN A 81 -8.09 -10.29 15.98
N ARG A 82 -9.10 -9.41 16.02
CA ARG A 82 -10.35 -9.65 16.75
C ARG A 82 -11.06 -10.92 16.26
N LEU A 83 -11.11 -11.14 14.95
CA LEU A 83 -11.72 -12.34 14.35
C LEU A 83 -10.92 -13.60 14.68
N VAL A 84 -9.59 -13.53 14.63
CA VAL A 84 -8.68 -14.62 15.01
C VAL A 84 -8.89 -15.01 16.47
N ASP A 85 -8.95 -14.04 17.38
CA ASP A 85 -9.16 -14.30 18.80
C ASP A 85 -10.57 -14.86 19.07
N ALA A 86 -11.59 -14.36 18.37
CA ALA A 86 -12.95 -14.89 18.46
C ALA A 86 -13.05 -16.34 17.93
N ALA A 87 -12.29 -16.70 16.90
CA ALA A 87 -12.19 -18.07 16.41
C ALA A 87 -11.53 -18.98 17.45
N ARG A 88 -10.39 -18.56 18.00
CA ARG A 88 -9.66 -19.29 19.06
C ARG A 88 -10.53 -19.52 20.30
N GLN A 89 -11.30 -18.52 20.73
CA GLN A 89 -12.24 -18.64 21.85
C GLN A 89 -13.35 -19.67 21.60
N LYS A 90 -13.75 -19.86 20.34
CA LYS A 90 -14.71 -20.89 19.93
C LYS A 90 -14.06 -22.26 19.69
N GLY A 91 -12.77 -22.41 19.98
CA GLY A 91 -12.00 -23.63 19.74
C GLY A 91 -11.71 -23.90 18.25
N ILE A 92 -11.87 -22.89 17.39
CA ILE A 92 -11.56 -22.98 15.97
C ILE A 92 -10.12 -22.55 15.77
N ASP A 93 -9.32 -23.40 15.13
CA ASP A 93 -7.98 -23.03 14.68
C ASP A 93 -8.07 -22.09 13.46
N PRO A 94 -7.58 -20.84 13.56
CA PRO A 94 -7.58 -19.88 12.45
C PRO A 94 -6.81 -20.37 11.21
N ALA A 95 -5.79 -21.22 11.39
CA ALA A 95 -5.02 -21.78 10.26
C ALA A 95 -5.79 -22.87 9.50
N SER A 96 -6.84 -23.42 10.12
CA SER A 96 -7.70 -24.45 9.55
C SER A 96 -8.93 -23.89 8.81
N ILE A 97 -9.04 -22.56 8.67
CA ILE A 97 -10.14 -21.90 7.93
C ILE A 97 -10.00 -22.21 6.42
N PRO A 98 -11.02 -22.85 5.79
CA PRO A 98 -10.95 -23.20 4.37
C PRO A 98 -10.88 -21.96 3.46
N GLY A 99 -10.03 -22.02 2.43
CA GLY A 99 -9.92 -20.97 1.42
C GLY A 99 -9.15 -19.72 1.86
N LEU A 100 -8.60 -19.72 3.08
CA LEU A 100 -7.74 -18.64 3.53
C LEU A 100 -6.40 -18.68 2.77
N PRO A 101 -5.97 -17.58 2.10
CA PRO A 101 -4.68 -17.55 1.44
C PRO A 101 -3.54 -17.71 2.45
N GLU A 102 -2.51 -18.47 2.09
CA GLU A 102 -1.39 -18.81 2.99
C GLU A 102 -0.73 -17.57 3.60
N SER A 103 -0.65 -16.48 2.83
CA SER A 103 -0.09 -15.19 3.28
C SER A 103 -0.78 -14.59 4.51
N TYR A 104 -2.04 -14.94 4.78
CA TYR A 104 -2.75 -14.47 5.96
C TYR A 104 -2.41 -15.28 7.21
N LYS A 105 -1.89 -16.50 7.08
CA LYS A 105 -1.50 -17.30 8.24
C LYS A 105 -0.32 -16.69 8.99
N ASP A 106 0.63 -16.14 8.25
CA ASP A 106 1.79 -15.44 8.81
C ASP A 106 1.40 -14.19 9.61
N THR A 107 0.27 -13.57 9.26
CA THR A 107 -0.17 -12.33 9.90
C THR A 107 -0.82 -12.53 11.27
N PHE A 108 -1.27 -13.76 11.60
CA PHE A 108 -1.99 -14.06 12.85
C PHE A 108 -1.20 -13.79 14.12
N ASP A 109 0.13 -13.85 14.04
CA ASP A 109 1.01 -13.65 15.19
C ASP A 109 1.96 -12.45 15.01
N THR A 110 1.75 -11.63 13.97
CA THR A 110 2.61 -10.46 13.71
C THR A 110 2.40 -9.32 14.70
N GLN A 111 3.51 -8.73 15.14
CA GLN A 111 3.54 -7.62 16.11
C GLN A 111 2.73 -6.41 15.63
N THR A 112 2.72 -6.12 14.33
CA THR A 112 1.94 -5.02 13.72
C THR A 112 0.44 -5.10 14.02
N ALA A 113 -0.14 -6.31 14.03
CA ALA A 113 -1.55 -6.51 14.35
C ALA A 113 -1.83 -6.28 15.85
N ARG A 114 -0.91 -6.72 16.73
CA ARG A 114 -0.99 -6.48 18.17
C ARG A 114 -0.86 -5.00 18.52
N ASP A 115 0.07 -4.30 17.89
CA ASP A 115 0.31 -2.87 18.12
C ASP A 115 -0.86 -2.02 17.58
N ALA A 116 -1.47 -2.41 16.45
CA ALA A 116 -2.67 -1.76 15.92
C ALA A 116 -3.88 -1.91 16.86
N ALA A 117 -4.09 -3.11 17.43
CA ALA A 117 -5.15 -3.35 18.42
C ALA A 117 -4.95 -2.54 19.72
N ALA A 118 -3.71 -2.44 20.22
CA ALA A 118 -3.38 -1.65 21.40
C ALA A 118 -3.62 -0.14 21.22
N LEU A 119 -3.43 0.39 20.00
CA LEU A 119 -3.70 1.79 19.67
C LEU A 119 -5.21 2.10 19.61
N ASP A 120 -6.04 1.19 19.10
CA ASP A 120 -7.50 1.36 19.12
C ASP A 120 -8.03 1.36 20.56
N GLU A 121 -7.50 0.47 21.42
CA GLU A 121 -7.85 0.46 22.85
C GLU A 121 -7.46 1.78 23.56
N ALA A 122 -6.27 2.33 23.26
CA ALA A 122 -5.82 3.61 23.79
C ALA A 122 -6.67 4.80 23.32
N THR A 123 -7.14 4.78 22.06
CA THR A 123 -7.99 5.86 21.51
C THR A 123 -9.46 5.74 21.91
N ASN A 124 -9.97 4.54 22.14
CA ASN A 124 -11.33 4.30 22.62
C ASN A 124 -11.47 4.55 24.14
N GLY A 125 -10.45 4.15 24.94
CA GLY A 125 -10.39 4.43 26.37
C GLY A 125 -10.39 5.94 26.70
N LYS A 126 -9.75 6.75 25.84
CA LYS A 126 -9.69 8.21 26.02
C LYS A 126 -10.98 8.96 25.67
N ARG A 127 -11.86 8.36 24.83
CA ARG A 127 -13.19 8.89 24.51
C ARG A 127 -14.23 8.58 25.60
N LYS A 128 -14.10 7.44 26.28
CA LYS A 128 -15.01 7.05 27.36
C LYS A 128 -14.84 7.89 28.63
N ASN A 129 -13.63 8.41 28.87
CA ASN A 129 -13.31 9.20 30.06
C ASN A 129 -13.59 10.71 29.93
N GLN A 130 -14.04 11.20 28.77
CA GLN A 130 -14.40 12.63 28.57
C GLN A 130 -15.91 12.89 28.57
N ASN A 131 -16.73 11.84 28.53
CA ASN A 131 -18.19 11.96 28.56
C ASN A 131 -18.80 11.71 29.96
N GLY A 132 -17.97 11.74 31.02
CA GLY A 132 -18.36 11.41 32.39
C GLY A 132 -18.36 12.57 33.39
N ASP A 133 -17.99 13.79 32.99
CA ASP A 133 -17.94 14.98 33.86
C ASP A 133 -18.74 16.14 33.25
N VAL A 134 -20.06 15.94 33.13
CA VAL A 134 -21.02 17.04 32.99
C VAL A 134 -22.19 16.75 33.91
N ASP A 135 -21.98 16.99 35.20
CA ASP A 135 -23.03 17.30 36.17
C ASP A 135 -22.80 18.73 36.70
#